data_AF-A0A834M126-F1
#
_entry.id   AF-A0A834M126-F1
#
_cell.length_a   1.000
_cell.length_b   1.000
_cell.length_c   1.000
_cell.angle_alpha   90.00
_cell.angle_beta   90.00
_cell.angle_gamma   90.00
#
_symmetry.space_group_name_H-M   'P 1'
#
loop_
_entity.id
_entity.type
_entity.pdbx_description
1 polymer ?
#
loop_
_entity_poly.entity_id
_entity_poly.type
_entity_poly.pdbx_seq_one_letter_code
_entity_poly.pdbx_strand_id
1 'polypeptide(L)'
;MNTAEKLKQLLKKPPSPFNSIIKNSDDKDNFEGTNIERPASLTLKDMEPQIIAHRVIYSINKTISMLNIVAFFPFLLSKNGELLRRFLMEEENIFTAAILNIYNSDCHYDTAQIKNFIYESINNRNKGKYTEQDAHCDANLLQIIYLIHNNKCLRQSISTAEKPRTIPVVTELIRAIEELKLVTEANLYITGSEEKIREKRLREAFKTRTMLTALIKDLQQQLELQRNELENELNAKVNIVTNYNDKIAKHREEYQIRMEKIIHDSENKMMHHCLESEARQAILAEEAERAPKEYEALLDDHLRTEANLRARRLKTEIQLKNWVVKYDKEIGEKQTEYDDLKKEYDTEKEAVDTLQEQLDEQEPQYIELMEEKEEIEERIHMEMAYKFLSNRSARIIQRAWRAYRERRGKRKGKKGKKPAKLGKAKLKITRKEDPNVALEGKFKGDVFNELQNPNAIK
;
A
#
# COMPACT_ATOMS: atom_id res chain seq x y z
N MET A 1 -91.45 -114.73 34.88
CA MET A 1 -91.47 -115.29 33.51
C MET A 1 -91.24 -114.17 32.50
N ASN A 2 -90.11 -114.24 31.80
CA ASN A 2 -89.86 -113.75 30.45
C ASN A 2 -90.24 -112.33 30.01
N THR A 3 -89.41 -111.37 30.39
CA THR A 3 -89.12 -110.15 29.60
C THR A 3 -87.69 -110.16 29.01
N ALA A 4 -86.81 -111.06 29.46
CA ALA A 4 -85.44 -111.21 28.96
C ALA A 4 -85.33 -112.04 27.66
N GLU A 5 -86.32 -112.86 27.30
CA GLU A 5 -86.31 -113.65 26.06
C GLU A 5 -86.94 -112.95 24.84
N LYS A 6 -87.77 -111.92 25.03
CA LYS A 6 -88.36 -111.16 23.91
C LYS A 6 -87.44 -110.10 23.31
N LEU A 7 -86.41 -109.63 24.05
CA LEU A 7 -85.43 -108.68 23.53
C LEU A 7 -84.30 -109.34 22.71
N LYS A 8 -84.12 -110.66 22.80
CA LYS A 8 -83.14 -111.39 21.99
C LYS A 8 -83.62 -111.72 20.56
N GLN A 9 -84.88 -111.45 20.22
CA GLN A 9 -85.44 -111.73 18.88
C GLN A 9 -85.53 -110.52 17.93
N LEU A 10 -85.16 -109.31 18.34
CA LEU A 10 -85.23 -108.10 17.50
C LEU A 10 -83.89 -107.55 16.98
N LEU A 11 -82.76 -108.21 17.26
CA LEU A 11 -81.42 -107.78 16.79
C LEU A 11 -80.76 -108.74 15.77
N LYS A 12 -81.56 -109.47 14.98
CA LYS A 12 -81.07 -110.17 13.78
C LYS A 12 -81.70 -109.57 12.53
N LYS A 13 -81.05 -108.55 11.96
CA LYS A 13 -81.10 -108.19 10.53
C LYS A 13 -80.00 -107.16 10.22
N PRO A 14 -78.98 -107.50 9.41
CA PRO A 14 -78.07 -106.50 8.86
C PRO A 14 -78.78 -105.73 7.72
N PRO A 15 -78.67 -104.40 7.63
CA PRO A 15 -79.05 -103.68 6.43
C PRO A 15 -77.96 -103.84 5.34
N SER A 16 -78.43 -104.15 4.13
CA SER A 16 -77.70 -104.23 2.87
C SER A 16 -76.87 -102.97 2.57
N PRO A 17 -75.72 -103.09 1.86
CA PRO A 17 -74.98 -101.94 1.38
C PRO A 17 -75.79 -101.18 0.32
N PHE A 18 -76.00 -99.88 0.53
CA PHE A 18 -76.52 -98.98 -0.49
C PHE A 18 -75.38 -98.58 -1.43
N ASN A 19 -75.29 -99.28 -2.56
CA ASN A 19 -74.71 -98.74 -3.79
C ASN A 19 -75.80 -97.93 -4.50
N SER A 20 -75.74 -96.60 -4.39
CA SER A 20 -76.22 -95.65 -5.41
C SER A 20 -76.33 -94.26 -4.78
N ILE A 21 -75.49 -93.32 -5.19
CA ILE A 21 -75.88 -91.99 -5.69
C ILE A 21 -74.62 -91.42 -6.36
N ILE A 22 -74.71 -91.35 -7.67
CA ILE A 22 -73.83 -90.61 -8.57
C ILE A 22 -74.44 -89.21 -8.70
N LYS A 23 -73.56 -88.19 -8.77
CA LYS A 23 -73.74 -86.84 -9.34
C LYS A 23 -74.68 -85.85 -8.61
N ASN A 24 -74.09 -84.75 -8.15
CA ASN A 24 -74.29 -83.37 -8.65
C ASN A 24 -73.24 -82.48 -7.94
N SER A 25 -72.34 -81.85 -8.72
CA SER A 25 -72.21 -80.38 -8.89
C SER A 25 -71.58 -79.70 -7.65
N ASP A 26 -70.58 -78.82 -7.72
CA ASP A 26 -70.30 -77.78 -8.69
C ASP A 26 -68.79 -77.45 -8.73
N ASP A 27 -68.29 -77.28 -9.95
CA ASP A 27 -67.03 -76.59 -10.25
C ASP A 27 -67.23 -75.08 -10.07
N LYS A 28 -66.76 -74.51 -8.95
CA LYS A 28 -66.20 -73.15 -8.89
C LYS A 28 -65.23 -73.06 -7.73
N ASP A 29 -63.94 -73.08 -8.04
CA ASP A 29 -62.92 -72.18 -7.48
C ASP A 29 -61.55 -72.62 -8.03
N ASN A 30 -61.20 -72.03 -9.19
CA ASN A 30 -59.87 -72.10 -9.77
C ASN A 30 -58.90 -71.29 -8.90
N PHE A 31 -58.02 -71.97 -8.18
CA PHE A 31 -56.75 -71.40 -7.75
C PHE A 31 -55.70 -71.74 -8.81
N GLU A 32 -55.31 -70.74 -9.61
CA GLU A 32 -54.17 -70.82 -10.53
C GLU A 32 -52.87 -70.96 -9.73
N GLY A 33 -52.09 -71.99 -10.07
CA GLY A 33 -50.70 -72.08 -9.63
C GLY A 33 -50.31 -73.42 -9.04
N THR A 34 -50.26 -74.45 -9.87
CA THR A 34 -49.20 -75.47 -9.85
C THR A 34 -49.38 -76.36 -11.09
N ASN A 35 -48.59 -76.11 -12.13
CA ASN A 35 -48.38 -77.09 -13.21
C ASN A 35 -47.62 -78.27 -12.61
N ILE A 36 -48.35 -79.20 -12.00
CA ILE A 36 -47.90 -80.57 -11.80
C ILE A 36 -48.57 -81.34 -12.92
N GLU A 37 -47.78 -81.71 -13.92
CA GLU A 37 -48.18 -82.65 -14.95
C GLU A 37 -48.84 -83.86 -14.29
N ARG A 38 -50.10 -84.09 -14.60
CA ARG A 38 -50.88 -85.24 -14.11
C ARG A 38 -50.22 -86.51 -14.66
N PRO A 39 -49.64 -87.41 -13.85
CA PRO A 39 -48.97 -88.57 -14.39
C PRO A 39 -50.01 -89.51 -15.02
N ALA A 40 -49.74 -89.88 -16.27
CA ALA A 40 -50.47 -90.86 -17.04
C ALA A 40 -50.48 -92.21 -16.31
N SER A 41 -51.68 -92.79 -16.14
CA SER A 41 -51.95 -94.13 -15.61
C SER A 41 -51.07 -94.56 -14.44
N LEU A 42 -51.50 -94.26 -13.21
CA LEU A 42 -50.85 -94.75 -11.99
C LEU A 42 -50.61 -96.27 -12.09
N THR A 43 -49.34 -96.65 -12.05
CA THR A 43 -48.90 -98.04 -11.98
C THR A 43 -49.44 -98.66 -10.69
N LEU A 44 -49.73 -99.98 -10.69
CA LEU A 44 -50.26 -100.67 -9.50
C LEU A 44 -49.39 -100.44 -8.24
N LYS A 45 -48.07 -100.29 -8.44
CA LYS A 45 -47.08 -99.97 -7.40
C LYS A 45 -47.18 -98.55 -6.82
N ASP A 46 -47.75 -97.60 -7.55
CA ASP A 46 -47.94 -96.21 -7.12
C ASP A 46 -49.31 -96.00 -6.46
N MET A 47 -50.28 -96.88 -6.73
CA MET A 47 -51.58 -96.87 -6.05
C MET A 47 -51.49 -97.40 -4.61
N GLU A 48 -50.58 -98.33 -4.33
CA GLU A 48 -50.38 -98.89 -2.98
C GLU A 48 -50.06 -97.82 -1.92
N PRO A 49 -49.07 -96.92 -2.10
CA PRO A 49 -48.78 -95.88 -1.13
C PRO A 49 -49.93 -94.88 -1.00
N GLN A 50 -50.67 -94.58 -2.07
CA GLN A 50 -51.85 -93.72 -1.99
C GLN A 50 -53.00 -94.36 -1.20
N ILE A 51 -53.26 -95.66 -1.39
CA ILE A 51 -54.26 -96.39 -0.60
C ILE A 51 -53.87 -96.44 0.87
N ILE A 52 -52.59 -96.65 1.16
CA ILE A 52 -52.05 -96.61 2.53
C ILE A 52 -52.19 -95.19 3.11
N ALA A 53 -51.86 -94.16 2.33
CA ALA A 53 -52.02 -92.75 2.70
C ALA A 53 -53.48 -92.44 3.05
N HIS A 54 -54.43 -92.83 2.20
CA HIS A 54 -55.86 -92.64 2.45
C HIS A 54 -56.34 -93.40 3.69
N ARG A 55 -55.83 -94.61 3.95
CA ARG A 55 -56.17 -95.36 5.18
C ARG A 55 -55.63 -94.69 6.44
N VAL A 56 -54.40 -94.19 6.40
CA VAL A 56 -53.75 -93.48 7.51
C VAL A 56 -54.41 -92.12 7.76
N ILE A 57 -54.69 -91.36 6.70
CA ILE A 57 -55.42 -90.09 6.80
C ILE A 57 -56.85 -90.32 7.31
N TYR A 58 -57.52 -91.38 6.87
CA TYR A 58 -58.84 -91.75 7.37
C TYR A 58 -58.82 -92.10 8.87
N SER A 59 -57.81 -92.86 9.33
CA SER A 59 -57.68 -93.19 10.75
C SER A 59 -57.39 -91.95 11.59
N ILE A 60 -56.53 -91.03 11.11
CA ILE A 60 -56.23 -89.75 11.76
C ILE A 60 -57.48 -88.84 11.80
N ASN A 61 -58.24 -88.74 10.72
CA ASN A 61 -59.49 -87.94 10.71
C ASN A 61 -60.54 -88.54 11.66
N LYS A 62 -60.60 -89.87 11.77
CA LYS A 62 -61.49 -90.56 12.73
C LYS A 62 -61.09 -90.28 14.18
N THR A 63 -59.79 -90.27 14.50
CA THR A 63 -59.30 -89.95 15.85
C THR A 63 -59.52 -88.48 16.19
N ILE A 64 -59.27 -87.54 15.28
CA ILE A 64 -59.62 -86.12 15.45
C ILE A 64 -61.11 -85.97 15.75
N SER A 65 -61.97 -86.67 15.00
CA SER A 65 -63.43 -86.62 15.19
C SER A 65 -63.88 -87.17 16.55
N MET A 66 -63.22 -88.20 17.08
CA MET A 66 -63.51 -88.74 18.41
C MET A 66 -62.98 -87.85 19.52
N LEU A 67 -61.78 -87.28 19.35
CA LEU A 67 -61.18 -86.34 20.32
C LEU A 67 -61.96 -85.04 20.41
N ASN A 68 -62.52 -84.56 19.30
CA ASN A 68 -63.44 -83.43 19.28
C ASN A 68 -64.64 -83.67 20.21
N ILE A 69 -65.25 -84.87 20.19
CA ILE A 69 -66.38 -85.20 21.07
C ILE A 69 -65.96 -85.17 22.55
N VAL A 70 -64.79 -85.71 22.87
CA VAL A 70 -64.24 -85.71 24.23
C VAL A 70 -63.92 -84.30 24.71
N ALA A 71 -63.43 -83.42 23.83
CA ALA A 71 -63.14 -82.03 24.15
C ALA A 71 -64.38 -81.26 24.63
N PHE A 72 -65.58 -81.65 24.19
CA PHE A 72 -66.85 -81.02 24.53
C PHE A 72 -67.59 -81.69 25.71
N PHE A 73 -67.00 -82.67 26.38
CA PHE A 73 -67.61 -83.32 27.56
C PHE A 73 -67.98 -82.37 28.71
N PRO A 74 -67.15 -81.37 29.09
CA PRO A 74 -67.54 -80.42 30.14
C PRO A 74 -68.74 -79.55 29.74
N PHE A 75 -68.93 -79.31 28.45
CA PHE A 75 -70.07 -78.57 27.93
C PHE A 75 -71.35 -79.41 27.94
N LEU A 76 -71.26 -80.68 27.58
CA LEU A 76 -72.38 -81.64 27.66
C LEU A 76 -72.86 -81.88 29.10
N LEU A 77 -71.97 -81.71 30.08
CA LEU A 77 -72.26 -81.82 31.52
C LEU A 77 -72.76 -80.51 32.15
N SER A 78 -72.53 -79.37 31.50
CA SER A 78 -72.99 -78.07 32.02
C SER A 78 -74.53 -77.99 31.99
N LYS A 79 -75.12 -77.41 33.05
CA LYS A 79 -76.59 -77.36 33.28
C LYS A 79 -77.26 -78.75 33.42
N ASN A 80 -76.67 -79.65 34.21
CA ASN A 80 -77.24 -80.97 34.53
C ASN A 80 -77.70 -81.79 33.32
N GLY A 81 -76.98 -81.69 32.20
CA GLY A 81 -77.25 -82.51 31.01
C GLY A 81 -78.56 -82.18 30.27
N GLU A 82 -79.06 -80.93 30.32
CA GLU A 82 -80.25 -80.50 29.56
C GLU A 82 -80.17 -80.84 28.06
N LEU A 83 -78.99 -80.74 27.46
CA LEU A 83 -78.76 -81.10 26.05
C LEU A 83 -78.79 -82.61 25.83
N LEU A 84 -78.32 -83.41 26.79
CA LEU A 84 -78.37 -84.87 26.71
C LEU A 84 -79.80 -85.39 26.92
N ARG A 85 -80.56 -84.77 27.83
CA ARG A 85 -81.96 -85.11 28.15
C ARG A 85 -82.93 -84.92 26.98
N ARG A 86 -82.58 -84.06 26.01
CA ARG A 86 -83.41 -83.79 24.83
C ARG A 86 -83.26 -84.84 23.72
N PHE A 87 -82.17 -85.60 23.73
CA PHE A 87 -81.79 -86.47 22.62
C PHE A 87 -81.47 -87.92 22.99
N LEU A 88 -81.46 -88.27 24.29
CA LEU A 88 -81.21 -89.62 24.81
C LEU A 88 -82.41 -90.11 25.64
N MET A 89 -82.64 -91.43 25.66
CA MET A 89 -83.68 -92.05 26.48
C MET A 89 -83.38 -91.86 27.97
N GLU A 90 -84.39 -91.88 28.83
CA GLU A 90 -84.24 -91.53 30.26
C GLU A 90 -83.22 -92.42 30.98
N GLU A 91 -83.16 -93.72 30.63
CA GLU A 91 -82.17 -94.68 31.13
C GLU A 91 -80.75 -94.39 30.63
N GLU A 92 -80.60 -94.00 29.36
CA GLU A 92 -79.31 -93.68 28.74
C GLU A 92 -78.76 -92.34 29.25
N ASN A 93 -79.65 -91.40 29.57
CA ASN A 93 -79.28 -90.11 30.11
C ASN A 93 -78.81 -90.22 31.57
N ILE A 94 -79.44 -91.08 32.38
CA ILE A 94 -78.97 -91.38 33.74
C ILE A 94 -77.61 -92.08 33.69
N PHE A 95 -77.44 -93.06 32.79
CA PHE A 95 -76.17 -93.77 32.60
C PHE A 95 -75.03 -92.84 32.15
N THR A 96 -75.28 -91.99 31.15
CA THR A 96 -74.29 -91.02 30.65
C THR A 96 -73.96 -89.95 31.68
N ALA A 97 -74.95 -89.39 32.40
CA ALA A 97 -74.72 -88.40 33.44
C ALA A 97 -73.97 -88.96 34.65
N ALA A 98 -74.25 -90.21 35.06
CA ALA A 98 -73.56 -90.86 36.16
C ALA A 98 -72.08 -91.11 35.86
N ILE A 99 -71.77 -91.65 34.68
CA ILE A 99 -70.38 -91.96 34.29
C ILE A 99 -69.60 -90.68 34.02
N LEU A 100 -70.19 -89.71 33.30
CA LEU A 100 -69.52 -88.44 33.02
C LEU A 100 -69.23 -87.63 34.30
N ASN A 101 -70.09 -87.71 35.33
CA ASN A 101 -69.82 -87.06 36.63
C ASN A 101 -68.68 -87.71 37.42
N ILE A 102 -68.51 -89.04 37.34
CA ILE A 102 -67.38 -89.75 37.96
C ILE A 102 -66.08 -89.22 37.35
N TYR A 103 -66.00 -89.16 36.02
CA TYR A 103 -64.81 -88.71 35.30
C TYR A 103 -64.54 -87.20 35.41
N ASN A 104 -65.57 -86.38 35.59
CA ASN A 104 -65.39 -84.94 35.78
C ASN A 104 -64.93 -84.58 37.21
N SER A 105 -65.17 -85.46 38.19
CA SER A 105 -64.76 -85.27 39.60
C SER A 105 -63.29 -85.67 39.82
N ASP A 106 -62.77 -86.65 39.09
CA ASP A 106 -61.37 -87.09 39.15
C ASP A 106 -60.42 -86.26 38.26
N CYS A 107 -60.96 -85.39 37.39
CA CYS A 107 -60.19 -84.57 36.47
C CYS A 107 -59.77 -83.21 37.07
N HIS A 108 -58.99 -83.25 38.14
CA HIS A 108 -58.16 -82.11 38.58
C HIS A 108 -56.68 -82.45 38.44
N TYR A 109 -56.26 -82.71 37.21
CA TYR A 109 -54.84 -82.85 36.87
C TYR A 109 -54.26 -81.50 36.48
N ASP A 110 -53.23 -81.07 37.21
CA ASP A 110 -52.40 -79.93 36.82
C ASP A 110 -51.69 -80.22 35.49
N THR A 111 -51.66 -79.25 34.58
CA THR A 111 -51.03 -79.36 33.25
C THR A 111 -49.57 -79.84 33.29
N ALA A 112 -48.85 -79.60 34.40
CA ALA A 112 -47.51 -80.10 34.64
C ALA A 112 -47.45 -81.61 34.93
N GLN A 113 -48.44 -82.15 35.64
CA GLN A 113 -48.52 -83.59 35.97
C GLN A 113 -48.88 -84.42 34.73
N ILE A 114 -49.74 -83.90 33.85
CA ILE A 114 -50.09 -84.55 32.57
C ILE A 114 -48.87 -84.63 31.66
N LYS A 115 -48.06 -83.57 31.58
CA LYS A 115 -46.80 -83.59 30.80
C LYS A 115 -45.84 -84.65 31.35
N ASN A 116 -45.64 -84.72 32.66
CA ASN A 116 -44.77 -85.74 33.27
C ASN A 116 -45.28 -87.17 33.04
N PHE A 117 -46.60 -87.40 33.15
CA PHE A 117 -47.20 -88.70 32.86
C PHE A 117 -47.04 -89.11 31.38
N ILE A 118 -47.22 -88.17 30.44
CA ILE A 118 -47.01 -88.42 29.01
C ILE A 118 -45.53 -88.70 28.72
N TYR A 119 -44.61 -87.92 29.29
CA TYR A 119 -43.17 -88.15 29.15
C TYR A 119 -42.74 -89.51 29.75
N GLU A 120 -43.21 -89.87 30.94
CA GLU A 120 -42.93 -91.19 31.55
C GLU A 120 -43.55 -92.34 30.74
N SER A 121 -44.78 -92.19 30.24
CA SER A 121 -45.45 -93.20 29.42
C SER A 121 -44.76 -93.43 28.06
N ILE A 122 -44.28 -92.36 27.40
CA ILE A 122 -43.50 -92.46 26.16
C ILE A 122 -42.14 -93.09 26.44
N ASN A 123 -41.50 -92.74 27.56
CA ASN A 123 -40.18 -93.27 27.92
C ASN A 123 -40.25 -94.74 28.40
N ASN A 124 -41.36 -95.17 29.01
CA ASN A 124 -41.63 -96.56 29.38
C ASN A 124 -41.97 -97.42 28.16
N ARG A 125 -42.66 -96.88 27.14
CA ARG A 125 -42.86 -97.55 25.84
C ARG A 125 -41.55 -97.85 25.11
N ASN A 126 -40.59 -96.93 25.16
CA ASN A 126 -39.25 -97.15 24.59
C ASN A 126 -38.43 -98.21 25.37
N LYS A 127 -38.87 -98.63 26.56
CA LYS A 127 -38.20 -99.61 27.45
C LYS A 127 -38.87 -100.98 27.53
N GLY A 128 -39.96 -101.23 26.79
CA GLY A 128 -40.55 -102.57 26.63
C GLY A 128 -41.23 -103.19 27.86
N LYS A 129 -41.53 -102.42 28.92
CA LYS A 129 -42.29 -102.91 30.09
C LYS A 129 -43.80 -102.78 29.82
N TYR A 130 -44.46 -103.89 29.54
CA TYR A 130 -45.92 -103.99 29.53
C TYR A 130 -46.41 -104.32 30.94
N THR A 131 -47.07 -103.38 31.60
CA THR A 131 -47.97 -103.66 32.72
C THR A 131 -49.38 -103.77 32.14
N GLU A 132 -50.03 -104.94 32.29
CA GLU A 132 -51.40 -105.20 31.79
C GLU A 132 -52.48 -104.26 32.38
N GLN A 133 -52.11 -103.39 33.32
CA GLN A 133 -53.01 -102.44 33.99
C GLN A 133 -53.17 -101.09 33.27
N ASP A 134 -52.35 -100.76 32.27
CA ASP A 134 -52.33 -99.43 31.63
C ASP A 134 -53.25 -99.29 30.39
N ALA A 135 -54.05 -100.32 30.10
CA ALA A 135 -55.04 -100.32 29.03
C ALA A 135 -56.46 -100.64 29.54
N HIS A 136 -56.79 -100.22 30.76
CA HIS A 136 -58.20 -100.13 31.16
C HIS A 136 -58.82 -98.88 30.48
N CYS A 137 -59.01 -98.96 29.16
CA CYS A 137 -60.04 -98.15 28.52
C CYS A 137 -61.35 -98.60 29.14
N ASP A 138 -61.91 -97.76 30.01
CA ASP A 138 -63.19 -98.06 30.65
C ASP A 138 -64.22 -98.31 29.54
N ALA A 139 -64.67 -99.57 29.40
CA ALA A 139 -65.52 -100.00 28.28
C ALA A 139 -66.81 -99.16 28.21
N ASN A 140 -67.23 -98.65 29.38
CA ASN A 140 -68.38 -97.78 29.55
C ASN A 140 -68.14 -96.37 28.96
N LEU A 141 -66.95 -95.78 29.16
CA LEU A 141 -66.60 -94.47 28.59
C LEU A 141 -66.50 -94.54 27.06
N LEU A 142 -65.91 -95.64 26.55
CA LEU A 142 -65.82 -95.88 25.12
C LEU A 142 -67.21 -96.04 24.49
N GLN A 143 -68.11 -96.79 25.14
CA GLN A 143 -69.48 -96.99 24.67
C GLN A 143 -70.28 -95.69 24.67
N ILE A 144 -70.07 -94.81 25.65
CA ILE A 144 -70.65 -93.45 25.66
C ILE A 144 -70.09 -92.58 24.53
N ILE A 145 -68.78 -92.58 24.31
CA ILE A 145 -68.15 -91.87 23.19
C ILE A 145 -68.71 -92.36 21.86
N TYR A 146 -68.90 -93.67 21.68
CA TYR A 146 -69.49 -94.25 20.47
C TYR A 146 -70.98 -93.94 20.32
N LEU A 147 -71.77 -93.92 21.41
CA LEU A 147 -73.18 -93.53 21.38
C LEU A 147 -73.36 -92.06 20.98
N ILE A 148 -72.55 -91.16 21.55
CA ILE A 148 -72.54 -89.73 21.20
C ILE A 148 -71.99 -89.53 19.79
N HIS A 149 -70.94 -90.27 19.41
CA HIS A 149 -70.39 -90.23 18.06
C HIS A 149 -71.37 -90.76 17.02
N ASN A 150 -72.22 -91.75 17.28
CA ASN A 150 -73.14 -92.27 16.28
C ASN A 150 -74.38 -91.39 16.09
N ASN A 151 -74.76 -90.59 17.11
CA ASN A 151 -75.91 -89.70 17.03
C ASN A 151 -75.60 -88.44 16.19
N LYS A 152 -76.16 -88.37 14.98
CA LYS A 152 -75.90 -87.29 14.00
C LYS A 152 -76.40 -85.92 14.48
N CYS A 153 -77.49 -85.88 15.24
CA CYS A 153 -78.10 -84.64 15.76
C CYS A 153 -77.26 -84.01 16.88
N LEU A 154 -76.63 -84.83 17.73
CA LEU A 154 -75.71 -84.36 18.78
C LEU A 154 -74.43 -83.77 18.17
N ARG A 155 -73.85 -84.40 17.15
CA ARG A 155 -72.68 -83.86 16.44
C ARG A 155 -72.94 -82.50 15.79
N GLN A 156 -74.11 -82.33 15.15
CA GLN A 156 -74.49 -81.05 14.55
C GLN A 156 -74.69 -79.98 15.64
N SER A 157 -75.36 -80.32 16.75
CA SER A 157 -75.58 -79.40 17.87
C SER A 157 -74.27 -78.96 18.55
N ILE A 158 -73.27 -79.85 18.62
CA ILE A 158 -71.93 -79.56 19.12
C ILE A 158 -71.15 -78.65 18.15
N SER A 159 -71.30 -78.85 16.83
CA SER A 159 -70.64 -78.02 15.81
C SER A 159 -71.25 -76.62 15.66
N THR A 160 -72.52 -76.42 16.04
CA THR A 160 -73.22 -75.13 15.98
C THR A 160 -73.17 -74.32 17.28
N ALA A 161 -72.56 -74.84 18.35
CA ALA A 161 -72.44 -74.13 19.61
C ALA A 161 -71.29 -73.09 19.55
N GLU A 162 -71.60 -71.80 19.70
CA GLU A 162 -70.66 -70.70 19.42
C GLU A 162 -69.55 -70.45 20.46
N LYS A 163 -69.43 -71.26 21.53
CA LYS A 163 -68.28 -71.32 22.49
C LYS A 163 -68.57 -72.32 23.63
N PRO A 164 -68.42 -73.63 23.40
CA PRO A 164 -68.50 -74.60 24.49
C PRO A 164 -67.28 -74.48 25.41
N ARG A 165 -67.46 -74.70 26.73
CA ARG A 165 -66.33 -74.91 27.66
C ARG A 165 -65.60 -76.18 27.23
N THR A 166 -64.46 -76.03 26.55
CA THR A 166 -63.60 -77.13 26.11
C THR A 166 -62.47 -77.37 27.09
N ILE A 167 -61.98 -78.61 27.14
CA ILE A 167 -60.75 -78.95 27.88
C ILE A 167 -59.54 -78.46 27.07
N PRO A 168 -58.72 -77.51 27.58
CA PRO A 168 -57.62 -76.90 26.83
C PRO A 168 -56.56 -77.91 26.33
N VAL A 169 -56.30 -78.95 27.12
CA VAL A 169 -55.32 -80.00 26.80
C VAL A 169 -55.74 -80.81 25.57
N VAL A 170 -57.05 -81.08 25.42
CA VAL A 170 -57.57 -81.85 24.27
C VAL A 170 -57.54 -81.00 23.00
N THR A 171 -57.76 -79.69 23.11
CA THR A 171 -57.67 -78.77 21.96
C THR A 171 -56.25 -78.59 21.43
N GLU A 172 -55.24 -78.55 22.31
CA GLU A 172 -53.83 -78.56 21.87
C GLU A 172 -53.44 -79.87 21.19
N LEU A 173 -53.94 -81.00 21.70
CA LEU A 173 -53.73 -82.32 21.09
C LEU A 173 -54.37 -82.41 19.71
N ILE A 174 -55.59 -81.88 19.52
CA ILE A 174 -56.25 -81.81 18.21
C ILE A 174 -55.39 -81.01 17.22
N ARG A 175 -54.89 -79.82 17.61
CA ARG A 175 -54.00 -79.01 16.76
C ARG A 175 -52.72 -79.75 16.37
N ALA A 176 -52.07 -80.42 17.31
CA ALA A 176 -50.87 -81.19 17.02
C ALA A 176 -51.13 -82.38 16.07
N ILE A 177 -52.29 -83.04 16.19
CA ILE A 177 -52.71 -84.10 15.27
C ILE A 177 -53.09 -83.53 13.90
N GLU A 178 -53.61 -82.31 13.82
CA GLU A 178 -53.86 -81.61 12.55
C GLU A 178 -52.57 -81.17 11.84
N GLU A 179 -51.58 -80.65 12.57
CA GLU A 179 -50.24 -80.37 12.03
C GLU A 179 -49.57 -81.67 11.56
N LEU A 180 -49.68 -82.75 12.35
CA LEU A 180 -49.19 -84.07 11.95
C LEU A 180 -49.94 -84.58 10.71
N LYS A 181 -51.24 -84.33 10.58
CA LYS A 181 -52.00 -84.67 9.38
C LYS A 181 -51.44 -83.94 8.16
N LEU A 182 -51.19 -82.64 8.24
CA LEU A 182 -50.64 -81.87 7.12
C LEU A 182 -49.26 -82.39 6.68
N VAL A 183 -48.40 -82.71 7.66
CA VAL A 183 -47.06 -83.26 7.38
C VAL A 183 -47.14 -84.68 6.84
N THR A 184 -48.01 -85.53 7.39
CA THR A 184 -48.18 -86.92 6.93
C THR A 184 -48.86 -86.96 5.56
N GLU A 185 -49.80 -86.07 5.27
CA GLU A 185 -50.39 -85.87 3.95
C GLU A 185 -49.30 -85.47 2.95
N ALA A 186 -48.52 -84.43 3.23
CA ALA A 186 -47.41 -84.03 2.36
C ALA A 186 -46.38 -85.15 2.13
N ASN A 187 -46.06 -85.96 3.14
CA ASN A 187 -45.05 -87.02 3.02
C ASN A 187 -45.58 -88.33 2.43
N LEU A 188 -46.83 -88.70 2.66
CA LEU A 188 -47.42 -89.96 2.18
C LEU A 188 -47.86 -89.88 0.71
N TYR A 189 -48.08 -88.67 0.20
CA TYR A 189 -48.36 -88.44 -1.22
C TYR A 189 -47.10 -88.28 -2.09
N ILE A 190 -45.90 -88.20 -1.49
CA ILE A 190 -44.64 -88.16 -2.24
C ILE A 190 -44.20 -89.59 -2.59
N THR A 191 -44.06 -89.86 -3.88
CA THR A 191 -43.51 -91.14 -4.35
C THR A 191 -41.97 -91.17 -4.22
N GLY A 192 -41.40 -92.37 -4.04
CA GLY A 192 -39.95 -92.53 -3.89
C GLY A 192 -39.12 -92.10 -5.12
N SER A 193 -39.75 -91.99 -6.29
CA SER A 193 -39.16 -91.41 -7.50
C SER A 193 -39.14 -89.88 -7.47
N GLU A 194 -40.23 -89.24 -7.01
CA GLU A 194 -40.32 -87.78 -6.83
C GLU A 194 -39.32 -87.28 -5.79
N GLU A 195 -39.13 -88.02 -4.69
CA GLU A 195 -38.15 -87.64 -3.65
C GLU A 195 -36.72 -87.66 -4.19
N LYS A 196 -36.36 -88.64 -5.03
CA LYS A 196 -35.04 -88.68 -5.69
C LYS A 196 -34.83 -87.51 -6.65
N ILE A 197 -35.87 -87.08 -7.37
CA ILE A 197 -35.81 -85.92 -8.26
C ILE A 197 -35.64 -84.63 -7.44
N ARG A 198 -36.39 -84.50 -6.33
CA ARG A 198 -36.26 -83.39 -5.38
C ARG A 198 -34.85 -83.31 -4.82
N GLU A 199 -34.29 -84.43 -4.37
CA GLU A 199 -32.93 -84.49 -3.85
C GLU A 199 -31.88 -84.10 -4.90
N LYS A 200 -32.02 -84.59 -6.14
CA LYS A 200 -31.12 -84.22 -7.25
C LYS A 200 -31.16 -82.71 -7.52
N ARG A 201 -32.36 -82.12 -7.59
CA ARG A 201 -32.54 -80.67 -7.73
C ARG A 201 -31.91 -79.91 -6.57
N LEU A 202 -32.04 -80.41 -5.34
CA LEU A 202 -31.45 -79.80 -4.16
C LEU A 202 -29.92 -79.80 -4.22
N ARG A 203 -29.32 -80.90 -4.68
CA ARG A 203 -27.86 -81.01 -4.87
C ARG A 203 -27.36 -80.07 -5.96
N GLU A 204 -28.08 -79.95 -7.07
CA GLU A 204 -27.76 -79.00 -8.14
C GLU A 204 -27.89 -77.53 -7.66
N ALA A 205 -28.94 -77.22 -6.92
CA ALA A 205 -29.13 -75.92 -6.27
C ALA A 205 -28.01 -75.62 -5.25
N PHE A 206 -27.56 -76.62 -4.50
CA PHE A 206 -26.46 -76.45 -3.55
C PHE A 206 -25.14 -76.17 -4.29
N LYS A 207 -24.83 -76.93 -5.34
CA LYS A 207 -23.62 -76.72 -6.16
C LYS A 207 -23.61 -75.33 -6.79
N THR A 208 -24.72 -74.92 -7.42
CA THR A 208 -24.85 -73.58 -8.01
C THR A 208 -24.73 -72.49 -6.94
N ARG A 209 -25.37 -72.65 -5.78
CA ARG A 209 -25.22 -71.73 -4.65
C ARG A 209 -23.76 -71.62 -4.21
N THR A 210 -23.03 -72.73 -4.08
CA THR A 210 -21.62 -72.69 -3.67
C THR A 210 -20.76 -71.95 -4.70
N MET A 211 -20.96 -72.20 -6.00
CA MET A 211 -20.25 -71.49 -7.07
C MET A 211 -20.59 -69.99 -7.10
N LEU A 212 -21.87 -69.64 -6.98
CA LEU A 212 -22.30 -68.25 -6.92
C LEU A 212 -21.74 -67.53 -5.68
N THR A 213 -21.66 -68.22 -4.54
CA THR A 213 -21.07 -67.66 -3.32
C THR A 213 -19.57 -67.40 -3.50
N ALA A 214 -18.84 -68.30 -4.17
CA ALA A 214 -17.44 -68.08 -4.51
C ALA A 214 -17.28 -66.90 -5.48
N LEU A 215 -18.10 -66.83 -6.53
CA LEU A 215 -18.09 -65.72 -7.48
C LEU A 215 -18.40 -64.38 -6.81
N ILE A 216 -19.36 -64.33 -5.89
CA ILE A 216 -19.68 -63.12 -5.12
C ILE A 216 -18.47 -62.68 -4.29
N LYS A 217 -17.74 -63.62 -3.66
CA LYS A 217 -16.53 -63.29 -2.89
C LYS A 217 -15.42 -62.75 -3.79
N ASP A 218 -15.19 -63.36 -4.94
CA ASP A 218 -14.18 -62.88 -5.89
C ASP A 218 -14.52 -61.48 -6.41
N LEU A 219 -15.79 -61.22 -6.76
CA LEU A 219 -16.26 -59.90 -7.16
C LEU A 219 -16.14 -58.87 -6.03
N GLN A 220 -16.44 -59.26 -4.79
CA GLN A 220 -16.22 -58.40 -3.63
C GLN A 220 -14.74 -58.04 -3.45
N GLN A 221 -13.84 -59.01 -3.63
CA GLN A 221 -12.40 -58.76 -3.55
C GLN A 221 -11.92 -57.84 -4.67
N GLN A 222 -12.41 -58.03 -5.91
CA GLN A 222 -12.08 -57.14 -7.03
C GLN A 222 -12.58 -55.71 -6.79
N LEU A 223 -13.79 -55.55 -6.26
CA LEU A 223 -14.32 -54.24 -5.89
C LEU A 223 -13.48 -53.57 -4.79
N GLU A 224 -13.00 -54.34 -3.82
CA GLU A 224 -12.16 -53.80 -2.75
C GLU A 224 -10.77 -53.38 -3.26
N LEU A 225 -10.17 -54.16 -4.17
CA LEU A 225 -8.92 -53.78 -4.83
C LEU A 225 -9.09 -52.49 -5.65
N GLN A 226 -10.15 -52.40 -6.46
CA GLN A 226 -10.44 -51.18 -7.23
C GLN A 226 -10.72 -49.97 -6.34
N ARG A 227 -11.38 -50.16 -5.19
CA ARG A 227 -11.58 -49.10 -4.19
C ARG A 227 -10.24 -48.61 -3.63
N ASN A 228 -9.37 -49.53 -3.24
CA ASN A 228 -8.05 -49.19 -2.68
C ASN A 228 -7.15 -48.49 -3.71
N GLU A 229 -7.17 -48.94 -4.97
CA GLU A 229 -6.46 -48.27 -6.06
C GLU A 229 -6.97 -46.84 -6.27
N LEU A 230 -8.29 -46.66 -6.34
CA LEU A 230 -8.91 -45.35 -6.50
C LEU A 230 -8.62 -44.44 -5.30
N GLU A 231 -8.63 -44.98 -4.07
CA GLU A 231 -8.29 -44.23 -2.86
C GLU A 231 -6.82 -43.79 -2.86
N ASN A 232 -5.91 -44.64 -3.31
CA ASN A 232 -4.49 -44.29 -3.46
C ASN A 232 -4.28 -43.20 -4.51
N GLU A 233 -4.96 -43.30 -5.66
CA GLU A 233 -4.92 -42.25 -6.69
C GLU A 233 -5.51 -40.94 -6.17
N LEU A 234 -6.63 -41.00 -5.46
CA LEU A 234 -7.27 -39.83 -4.85
C LEU A 234 -6.34 -39.17 -3.84
N ASN A 235 -5.72 -39.95 -2.94
CA ASN A 235 -4.76 -39.46 -1.96
C ASN A 235 -3.54 -38.83 -2.63
N ALA A 236 -3.03 -39.42 -3.72
CA ALA A 236 -1.94 -38.82 -4.50
C ALA A 236 -2.35 -37.48 -5.13
N LYS A 237 -3.57 -37.38 -5.69
CA LYS A 237 -4.09 -36.12 -6.24
C LYS A 237 -4.31 -35.07 -5.14
N VAL A 238 -4.84 -35.47 -3.99
CA VAL A 238 -5.03 -34.58 -2.83
C VAL A 238 -3.68 -34.02 -2.38
N ASN A 239 -2.64 -34.86 -2.27
CA ASN A 239 -1.29 -34.41 -1.91
C ASN A 239 -0.69 -33.43 -2.93
N ILE A 240 -0.98 -33.60 -4.22
CA ILE A 240 -0.55 -32.66 -5.26
C ILE A 240 -1.28 -31.31 -5.07
N VAL A 241 -2.59 -31.34 -4.81
CA VAL A 241 -3.41 -30.14 -4.58
C VAL A 241 -2.94 -29.38 -3.33
N THR A 242 -2.67 -30.07 -2.22
CA THR A 242 -2.15 -29.44 -0.99
C THR A 242 -0.79 -28.78 -1.26
N ASN A 243 0.14 -29.46 -1.94
CA ASN A 243 1.42 -28.89 -2.33
C ASN A 243 1.30 -27.63 -3.20
N TYR A 244 0.36 -27.61 -4.15
CA TYR A 244 0.13 -26.41 -4.98
C TYR A 244 -0.52 -25.29 -4.18
N ASN A 245 -1.45 -25.59 -3.27
CA ASN A 245 -2.03 -24.61 -2.36
C ASN A 245 -0.97 -23.96 -1.48
N ASP A 246 -0.03 -24.75 -0.94
CA ASP A 246 1.10 -24.24 -0.14
C ASP A 246 2.02 -23.34 -0.97
N LYS A 247 2.31 -23.70 -2.22
CA LYS A 247 3.10 -22.85 -3.14
C LYS A 247 2.38 -21.54 -3.45
N ILE A 248 1.06 -21.60 -3.69
CA ILE A 248 0.25 -20.41 -3.94
C ILE A 248 0.24 -19.50 -2.69
N ALA A 249 0.09 -20.07 -1.49
CA ALA A 249 0.13 -19.33 -0.24
C ALA A 249 1.48 -18.63 -0.04
N LYS A 250 2.60 -19.33 -0.23
CA LYS A 250 3.95 -18.75 -0.16
C LYS A 250 4.14 -17.61 -1.15
N HIS A 251 3.74 -17.80 -2.41
CA HIS A 251 3.84 -16.73 -3.39
C HIS A 251 2.98 -15.51 -3.03
N ARG A 252 1.75 -15.72 -2.54
CA ARG A 252 0.91 -14.61 -2.08
C ARG A 252 1.59 -13.81 -0.96
N GLU A 253 2.17 -14.49 0.02
CA GLU A 253 2.91 -13.86 1.12
C GLU A 253 4.14 -13.10 0.61
N GLU A 254 4.95 -13.70 -0.28
CA GLU A 254 6.10 -13.04 -0.88
C GLU A 254 5.71 -11.79 -1.70
N TYR A 255 4.60 -11.85 -2.45
CA TYR A 255 4.09 -10.72 -3.20
C TYR A 255 3.57 -9.63 -2.28
N GLN A 256 2.88 -9.99 -1.19
CA GLN A 256 2.41 -9.03 -0.21
C GLN A 256 3.59 -8.29 0.45
N ILE A 257 4.59 -9.02 0.93
CA ILE A 257 5.80 -8.43 1.54
C ILE A 257 6.54 -7.55 0.53
N ARG A 258 6.68 -7.98 -0.73
CA ARG A 258 7.30 -7.17 -1.79
C ARG A 258 6.51 -5.89 -2.06
N MET A 259 5.19 -5.98 -2.13
CA MET A 259 4.32 -4.84 -2.37
C MET A 259 4.42 -3.83 -1.22
N GLU A 260 4.34 -4.28 0.03
CA GLU A 260 4.47 -3.44 1.22
C GLU A 260 5.84 -2.73 1.26
N LYS A 261 6.92 -3.45 0.91
CA LYS A 261 8.26 -2.84 0.78
C LYS A 261 8.32 -1.77 -0.32
N ILE A 262 7.76 -2.05 -1.50
CA ILE A 262 7.74 -1.08 -2.60
C ILE A 262 6.95 0.17 -2.21
N ILE A 263 5.78 0.00 -1.58
CA ILE A 263 4.97 1.11 -1.09
C ILE A 263 5.78 1.93 -0.09
N HIS A 264 6.34 1.30 0.94
CA HIS A 264 7.13 1.99 1.96
C HIS A 264 8.36 2.72 1.40
N ASP A 265 9.11 2.08 0.50
CA ASP A 265 10.26 2.70 -0.16
C ASP A 265 9.84 3.87 -1.05
N SER A 266 8.69 3.77 -1.73
CA SER A 266 8.16 4.84 -2.55
C SER A 266 7.68 6.03 -1.73
N GLU A 267 7.01 5.80 -0.60
CA GLU A 267 6.57 6.83 0.34
C GLU A 267 7.76 7.55 0.97
N ASN A 268 8.79 6.81 1.40
CA ASN A 268 10.01 7.40 1.93
C ASN A 268 10.72 8.28 0.89
N LYS A 269 10.85 7.81 -0.35
CA LYS A 269 11.44 8.61 -1.44
C LYS A 269 10.61 9.86 -1.72
N MET A 270 9.29 9.74 -1.78
CA MET A 270 8.39 10.86 -2.00
C MET A 270 8.50 11.90 -0.88
N MET A 271 8.52 11.46 0.38
CA MET A 271 8.72 12.33 1.54
C MET A 271 10.07 13.06 1.46
N HIS A 272 11.16 12.35 1.14
CA HIS A 272 12.48 12.97 0.97
C HIS A 272 12.49 14.02 -0.15
N HIS A 273 11.89 13.73 -1.30
CA HIS A 273 11.79 14.71 -2.38
C HIS A 273 10.91 15.91 -2.02
N CYS A 274 9.86 15.71 -1.22
CA CYS A 274 9.03 16.80 -0.71
C CYS A 274 9.84 17.73 0.18
N LEU A 275 10.53 17.18 1.19
CA LEU A 275 11.38 17.95 2.11
C LEU A 275 12.52 18.67 1.38
N GLU A 276 13.15 18.01 0.41
CA GLU A 276 14.20 18.62 -0.40
C GLU A 276 13.65 19.75 -1.28
N SER A 277 12.45 19.58 -1.85
CA SER A 277 11.79 20.63 -2.62
C SER A 277 11.42 21.82 -1.74
N GLU A 278 10.85 21.58 -0.56
CA GLU A 278 10.50 22.62 0.41
C GLU A 278 11.74 23.41 0.86
N ALA A 279 12.85 22.72 1.17
CA ALA A 279 14.11 23.37 1.52
C ALA A 279 14.65 24.24 0.37
N ARG A 280 14.61 23.76 -0.87
CA ARG A 280 15.01 24.54 -2.05
C ARG A 280 14.10 25.74 -2.29
N GLN A 281 12.79 25.57 -2.12
CA GLN A 281 11.83 26.67 -2.24
C GLN A 281 12.07 27.74 -1.18
N ALA A 282 12.39 27.36 0.05
CA ALA A 282 12.73 28.31 1.11
C ALA A 282 14.00 29.11 0.77
N ILE A 283 15.05 28.45 0.27
CA ILE A 283 16.29 29.12 -0.16
C ILE A 283 16.03 30.09 -1.32
N LEU A 284 15.28 29.65 -2.34
CA LEU A 284 14.95 30.49 -3.49
C LEU A 284 14.06 31.67 -3.10
N ALA A 285 13.14 31.49 -2.15
CA ALA A 285 12.33 32.57 -1.61
C ALA A 285 13.20 33.61 -0.87
N GLU A 286 14.16 33.16 -0.06
CA GLU A 286 15.11 34.05 0.62
C GLU A 286 15.99 34.82 -0.38
N GLU A 287 16.48 34.14 -1.43
CA GLU A 287 17.26 34.78 -2.50
C GLU A 287 16.43 35.79 -3.28
N ALA A 288 15.18 35.46 -3.60
CA ALA A 288 14.24 36.36 -4.25
C ALA A 288 13.89 37.59 -3.39
N GLU A 289 13.87 37.46 -2.06
CA GLU A 289 13.72 38.61 -1.15
C GLU A 289 15.00 39.42 -1.00
N ARG A 290 16.17 38.79 -1.11
CA ARG A 290 17.48 39.44 -0.95
C ARG A 290 17.88 40.26 -2.17
N ALA A 291 17.70 39.71 -3.37
CA ALA A 291 18.03 40.37 -4.63
C ALA A 291 17.48 41.79 -4.80
N PRO A 292 16.19 42.10 -4.53
CA PRO A 292 15.66 43.45 -4.65
C PRO A 292 16.26 44.40 -3.60
N LYS A 293 16.51 43.93 -2.37
CA LYS A 293 17.13 44.75 -1.31
C LYS A 293 18.57 45.12 -1.69
N GLU A 294 19.33 44.17 -2.24
CA GLU A 294 20.68 44.41 -2.74
C GLU A 294 20.67 45.38 -3.93
N TYR A 295 19.71 45.21 -4.85
CA TYR A 295 19.53 46.11 -5.98
C TYR A 295 19.18 47.54 -5.55
N GLU A 296 18.23 47.70 -4.63
CA GLU A 296 17.83 49.01 -4.09
C GLU A 296 18.99 49.70 -3.36
N ALA A 297 19.76 48.95 -2.56
CA ALA A 297 20.94 49.48 -1.87
C ALA A 297 22.02 49.95 -2.86
N LEU A 298 22.29 49.15 -3.91
CA LEU A 298 23.24 49.51 -4.96
C LEU A 298 22.77 50.73 -5.76
N LEU A 299 21.46 50.80 -6.05
CA LEU A 299 20.87 51.94 -6.74
C LEU A 299 21.00 53.23 -5.92
N ASP A 300 20.72 53.19 -4.62
CA ASP A 300 20.87 54.35 -3.73
C ASP A 300 22.34 54.80 -3.64
N ASP A 301 23.30 53.88 -3.55
CA ASP A 301 24.74 54.22 -3.58
C ASP A 301 25.15 54.86 -4.91
N HIS A 302 24.68 54.33 -6.04
CA HIS A 302 24.93 54.91 -7.36
C HIS A 302 24.30 56.31 -7.52
N LEU A 303 23.07 56.51 -7.04
CA LEU A 303 22.43 57.82 -7.08
C LEU A 303 23.15 58.84 -6.18
N ARG A 304 23.63 58.43 -5.00
CA ARG A 304 24.42 59.30 -4.10
C ARG A 304 25.77 59.66 -4.70
N THR A 305 26.47 58.68 -5.27
CA THR A 305 27.76 58.92 -5.94
C THR A 305 27.59 59.82 -7.16
N GLU A 306 26.55 59.61 -7.98
CA GLU A 306 26.23 60.49 -9.09
C GLU A 306 25.92 61.92 -8.63
N ALA A 307 25.06 62.10 -7.62
CA ALA A 307 24.73 63.41 -7.08
C ALA A 307 25.98 64.15 -6.58
N ASN A 308 26.88 63.44 -5.88
CA ASN A 308 28.16 63.98 -5.43
C ASN A 308 29.07 64.38 -6.59
N LEU A 309 29.14 63.57 -7.65
CA LEU A 309 29.91 63.90 -8.85
C LEU A 309 29.33 65.10 -9.60
N ARG A 310 28.00 65.19 -9.74
CA ARG A 310 27.32 66.36 -10.32
C ARG A 310 27.60 67.63 -9.52
N ALA A 311 27.55 67.56 -8.19
CA ALA A 311 27.87 68.69 -7.31
C ALA A 311 29.35 69.14 -7.44
N ARG A 312 30.28 68.18 -7.50
CA ARG A 312 31.71 68.46 -7.74
C ARG A 312 31.92 69.12 -9.10
N ARG A 313 31.32 68.58 -10.16
CA ARG A 313 31.36 69.13 -11.50
C ARG A 313 30.83 70.57 -11.54
N LEU A 314 29.67 70.82 -10.94
CA LEU A 314 29.09 72.17 -10.87
C LEU A 314 30.03 73.14 -10.13
N LYS A 315 30.62 72.71 -9.01
CA LYS A 315 31.60 73.53 -8.26
C LYS A 315 32.82 73.87 -9.12
N THR A 316 33.38 72.90 -9.84
CA THR A 316 34.52 73.14 -10.74
C THR A 316 34.14 74.03 -11.93
N GLU A 317 32.95 73.87 -12.50
CA GLU A 317 32.44 74.73 -13.58
C GLU A 317 32.25 76.18 -13.11
N ILE A 318 31.72 76.39 -11.89
CA ILE A 318 31.60 77.72 -11.28
C ILE A 318 32.97 78.33 -11.03
N GLN A 319 33.93 77.56 -10.50
CA GLN A 319 35.31 78.04 -10.29
C GLN A 319 35.97 78.45 -11.61
N LEU A 320 35.82 77.63 -12.66
CA LEU A 320 36.33 77.94 -13.99
C LEU A 320 35.69 79.22 -14.55
N LYS A 321 34.36 79.36 -14.48
CA LYS A 321 33.66 80.58 -14.90
C LYS A 321 34.18 81.81 -14.14
N ASN A 322 34.37 81.70 -12.83
CA ASN A 322 34.91 82.80 -12.03
C ASN A 322 36.35 83.16 -12.45
N TRP A 323 37.19 82.17 -12.79
CA TRP A 323 38.54 82.43 -13.30
C TRP A 323 38.52 83.08 -14.69
N VAL A 324 37.62 82.67 -15.58
CA VAL A 324 37.45 83.31 -16.89
C VAL A 324 37.01 84.76 -16.72
N VAL A 325 35.97 85.02 -15.91
CA VAL A 325 35.51 86.40 -15.64
C VAL A 325 36.62 87.26 -15.03
N LYS A 326 37.41 86.70 -14.10
CA LYS A 326 38.55 87.41 -13.51
C LYS A 326 39.62 87.71 -14.55
N TYR A 327 39.97 86.74 -15.39
CA TYR A 327 40.93 86.91 -16.47
C TYR A 327 40.46 87.96 -17.48
N ASP A 328 39.22 87.89 -17.95
CA ASP A 328 38.65 88.87 -18.89
C ASP A 328 38.66 90.29 -18.30
N LYS A 329 38.38 90.42 -17.00
CA LYS A 329 38.48 91.69 -16.29
C LYS A 329 39.92 92.20 -16.20
N GLU A 330 40.86 91.38 -15.77
CA GLU A 330 42.28 91.75 -15.63
C GLU A 330 42.90 92.11 -16.99
N ILE A 331 42.59 91.34 -18.04
CA ILE A 331 43.01 91.65 -19.41
C ILE A 331 42.37 92.96 -19.89
N GLY A 332 41.07 93.17 -19.63
CA GLY A 332 40.39 94.42 -19.96
C GLY A 332 41.04 95.63 -19.28
N GLU A 333 41.32 95.55 -17.98
CA GLU A 333 42.00 96.59 -17.20
C GLU A 333 43.42 96.85 -17.72
N LYS A 334 44.19 95.78 -18.04
CA LYS A 334 45.54 95.90 -18.59
C LYS A 334 45.56 96.48 -20.00
N GLN A 335 44.56 96.16 -20.82
CA GLN A 335 44.41 96.74 -22.15
C GLN A 335 44.11 98.24 -22.05
N THR A 336 43.20 98.64 -21.13
CA THR A 336 42.92 100.07 -20.91
C THR A 336 44.15 100.82 -20.40
N GLU A 337 44.91 100.24 -19.45
CA GLU A 337 46.15 100.83 -18.95
C GLU A 337 47.21 100.95 -20.05
N TYR A 338 47.35 99.93 -20.89
CA TYR A 338 48.26 99.97 -22.04
C TYR A 338 47.87 101.04 -23.05
N ASP A 339 46.58 101.13 -23.39
CA ASP A 339 46.08 102.14 -24.33
C ASP A 339 46.26 103.56 -23.79
N ASP A 340 46.09 103.78 -22.48
CA ASP A 340 46.30 105.07 -21.83
C ASP A 340 47.80 105.44 -21.77
N LEU A 341 48.67 104.53 -21.34
CA LEU A 341 50.13 104.72 -21.39
C LEU A 341 50.64 104.96 -22.81
N LYS A 342 50.03 104.30 -23.80
CA LYS A 342 50.40 104.49 -25.21
C LYS A 342 50.00 105.88 -25.70
N LYS A 343 48.80 106.37 -25.32
CA LYS A 343 48.42 107.77 -25.61
C LYS A 343 49.39 108.75 -24.97
N GLU A 344 49.74 108.55 -23.70
CA GLU A 344 50.72 109.41 -23.00
C GLU A 344 52.08 109.39 -23.72
N TYR A 345 52.60 108.20 -24.03
CA TYR A 345 53.84 108.04 -24.79
C TYR A 345 53.78 108.73 -26.15
N ASP A 346 52.69 108.56 -26.91
CA ASP A 346 52.54 109.18 -28.22
C ASP A 346 52.50 110.71 -28.09
N THR A 347 51.83 111.28 -27.06
CA THR A 347 51.85 112.72 -26.80
C THR A 347 53.20 113.26 -26.34
N GLU A 348 53.92 112.52 -25.48
CA GLU A 348 55.27 112.90 -25.06
C GLU A 348 56.25 112.82 -26.22
N LYS A 349 56.11 111.80 -27.09
CA LYS A 349 56.91 111.66 -28.29
C LYS A 349 56.68 112.81 -29.26
N GLU A 350 55.41 113.17 -29.52
CA GLU A 350 55.08 114.36 -30.31
C GLU A 350 55.71 115.62 -29.69
N ALA A 351 55.65 115.78 -28.36
CA ALA A 351 56.30 116.90 -27.67
C ALA A 351 57.83 116.89 -27.84
N VAL A 352 58.48 115.74 -27.72
CA VAL A 352 59.93 115.59 -27.95
C VAL A 352 60.29 115.91 -29.39
N ASP A 353 59.54 115.39 -30.36
CA ASP A 353 59.77 115.64 -31.79
C ASP A 353 59.64 117.15 -32.07
N THR A 354 58.63 117.84 -31.51
CA THR A 354 58.50 119.31 -31.67
C THR A 354 59.62 120.11 -31.01
N LEU A 355 60.11 119.68 -29.84
CA LEU A 355 61.24 120.33 -29.17
C LEU A 355 62.55 120.10 -29.92
N GLN A 356 62.73 118.90 -30.50
CA GLN A 356 63.88 118.60 -31.34
C GLN A 356 63.86 119.45 -32.61
N GLU A 357 62.70 119.59 -33.28
CA GLU A 357 62.55 120.50 -34.42
C GLU A 357 62.91 121.96 -34.05
N GLN A 358 62.47 122.44 -32.88
CA GLN A 358 62.84 123.77 -32.38
C GLN A 358 64.33 123.91 -32.07
N LEU A 359 64.96 122.87 -31.51
CA LEU A 359 66.39 122.85 -31.26
C LEU A 359 67.19 122.84 -32.56
N ASP A 360 66.79 122.02 -33.53
CA ASP A 360 67.43 121.93 -34.84
C ASP A 360 67.32 123.27 -35.61
N GLU A 361 66.25 124.05 -35.40
CA GLU A 361 66.11 125.42 -35.93
C GLU A 361 67.02 126.44 -35.18
N GLN A 362 67.17 126.29 -33.86
CA GLN A 362 67.96 127.20 -33.03
C GLN A 362 69.47 126.94 -33.09
N GLU A 363 69.90 125.69 -33.28
CA GLU A 363 71.30 125.28 -33.33
C GLU A 363 72.14 126.06 -34.36
N PRO A 364 71.71 126.25 -35.63
CA PRO A 364 72.47 127.05 -36.59
C PRO A 364 72.57 128.53 -36.16
N GLN A 365 71.51 129.09 -35.57
CA GLN A 365 71.50 130.47 -35.07
C GLN A 365 72.45 130.62 -33.87
N TYR A 366 72.50 129.62 -32.99
CA TYR A 366 73.41 129.58 -31.85
C TYR A 366 74.86 129.45 -32.32
N ILE A 367 75.14 128.59 -33.29
CA ILE A 367 76.48 128.44 -33.88
C ILE A 367 76.93 129.78 -34.49
N GLU A 368 76.10 130.44 -35.29
CA GLU A 368 76.41 131.74 -35.88
C GLU A 368 76.70 132.82 -34.81
N LEU A 369 75.86 132.93 -33.77
CA LEU A 369 76.09 133.86 -32.67
C LEU A 369 77.36 133.54 -31.86
N MET A 370 77.70 132.25 -31.71
CA MET A 370 78.91 131.82 -31.01
C MET A 370 80.17 132.10 -31.83
N GLU A 371 80.12 131.92 -33.15
CA GLU A 371 81.18 132.33 -34.09
C GLU A 371 81.37 133.85 -34.06
N GLU A 372 80.30 134.64 -34.13
CA GLU A 372 80.37 136.10 -33.99
C GLU A 372 80.99 136.52 -32.65
N LYS A 373 80.63 135.84 -31.56
CA LYS A 373 81.21 136.10 -30.23
C LYS A 373 82.70 135.77 -30.21
N GLU A 374 83.12 134.64 -30.78
CA GLU A 374 84.52 134.25 -30.87
C GLU A 374 85.33 135.27 -31.69
N GLU A 375 84.81 135.74 -32.83
CA GLU A 375 85.44 136.81 -33.61
C GLU A 375 85.60 138.13 -32.83
N ILE A 376 84.61 138.51 -32.01
CA ILE A 376 84.68 139.70 -31.16
C ILE A 376 85.73 139.51 -30.06
N GLU A 377 85.76 138.36 -29.40
CA GLU A 377 86.75 138.04 -28.36
C GLU A 377 88.18 138.03 -28.93
N GLU A 378 88.39 137.44 -30.11
CA GLU A 378 89.67 137.47 -30.83
C GLU A 378 90.09 138.91 -31.16
N ARG A 379 89.17 139.75 -31.64
CA ARG A 379 89.43 141.16 -31.94
C ARG A 379 89.86 141.94 -30.70
N ILE A 380 89.18 141.73 -29.57
CA ILE A 380 89.54 142.35 -28.27
C ILE A 380 90.90 141.85 -27.80
N HIS A 381 91.18 140.55 -27.93
CA HIS A 381 92.47 139.96 -27.57
C HIS A 381 93.62 140.53 -28.42
N MET A 382 93.44 140.67 -29.73
CA MET A 382 94.42 141.29 -30.62
C MET A 382 94.65 142.77 -30.29
N GLU A 383 93.60 143.54 -29.99
CA GLU A 383 93.73 144.95 -29.62
C GLU A 383 94.47 145.11 -28.27
N MET A 384 94.19 144.24 -27.29
CA MET A 384 94.94 144.18 -26.04
C MET A 384 96.41 143.82 -26.26
N ALA A 385 96.69 142.82 -27.09
CA ALA A 385 98.06 142.41 -27.42
C ALA A 385 98.84 143.56 -28.08
N TYR A 386 98.21 144.29 -29.01
CA TYR A 386 98.81 145.45 -29.68
C TYR A 386 99.10 146.60 -28.69
N LYS A 387 98.14 146.94 -27.81
CA LYS A 387 98.33 147.93 -26.75
C LYS A 387 99.44 147.54 -25.78
N PHE A 388 99.57 146.25 -25.45
CA PHE A 388 100.64 145.74 -24.60
C PHE A 388 102.02 145.89 -25.27
N LEU A 389 102.12 145.52 -26.56
CA LEU A 389 103.36 145.65 -27.34
C LEU A 389 103.79 147.12 -27.47
N SER A 390 102.86 148.01 -27.79
CA SER A 390 103.10 149.46 -27.90
C SER A 390 103.58 150.07 -26.57
N ASN A 391 102.93 149.71 -25.45
CA ASN A 391 103.35 150.15 -24.11
C ASN A 391 104.71 149.59 -23.69
N ARG A 392 105.05 148.35 -24.08
CA ARG A 392 106.36 147.76 -23.82
C ARG A 392 107.46 148.49 -24.59
N SER A 393 107.23 148.81 -25.86
CA SER A 393 108.13 149.63 -26.69
C SER A 393 108.33 151.03 -26.09
N ALA A 394 107.25 151.69 -25.66
CA ALA A 394 107.32 152.99 -24.99
C ALA A 394 108.13 152.94 -23.68
N ARG A 395 107.98 151.87 -22.86
CA ARG A 395 108.79 151.67 -21.65
C ARG A 395 110.28 151.52 -21.94
N ILE A 396 110.66 150.80 -23.01
CA ILE A 396 112.06 150.61 -23.39
C ILE A 396 112.68 151.97 -23.77
N ILE A 397 111.97 152.77 -24.58
CA ILE A 397 112.40 154.13 -24.96
C ILE A 397 112.53 155.05 -23.73
N GLN A 398 111.53 155.05 -22.86
CA GLN A 398 111.55 155.86 -21.62
C GLN A 398 112.68 155.45 -20.67
N ARG A 399 113.00 154.15 -20.57
CA ARG A 399 114.07 153.63 -19.71
C ARG A 399 115.45 154.03 -20.25
N ALA A 400 115.66 153.98 -21.57
CA ALA A 400 116.87 154.49 -22.21
C ALA A 400 117.05 156.01 -22.01
N TRP A 401 115.97 156.79 -22.09
CA TRP A 401 115.99 158.25 -21.87
C TRP A 401 116.31 158.64 -20.42
N ARG A 402 115.77 157.91 -19.42
CA ARG A 402 116.07 158.14 -17.99
C ARG A 402 117.54 157.84 -17.65
N ALA A 403 118.11 156.80 -18.23
CA ALA A 403 119.53 156.45 -18.05
C ALA A 403 120.50 157.51 -18.63
N TYR A 404 120.09 158.21 -19.69
CA TYR A 404 120.85 159.33 -20.27
C TYR A 404 120.79 160.59 -19.39
N ARG A 405 119.64 160.87 -18.75
CA ARG A 405 119.40 162.11 -17.98
C ARG A 405 120.17 162.20 -16.67
N GLU A 406 120.37 161.09 -15.94
CA GLU A 406 121.03 161.14 -14.62
C GLU A 406 122.56 161.26 -14.67
N ARG A 407 123.21 160.86 -15.77
CA ARG A 407 124.68 160.96 -15.90
C ARG A 407 125.20 162.40 -16.07
N ARG A 408 124.35 163.43 -16.15
CA ARG A 408 124.74 164.80 -16.52
C ARG A 408 124.57 165.91 -15.45
N GLY A 409 124.14 165.61 -14.21
CA GLY A 409 123.54 166.63 -13.33
C GLY A 409 124.16 166.95 -11.95
N LYS A 410 125.47 166.83 -11.71
CA LYS A 410 126.11 167.29 -10.44
C LYS A 410 127.22 168.33 -10.65
N ARG A 411 126.88 169.63 -10.56
CA ARG A 411 127.75 170.74 -10.05
C ARG A 411 126.95 172.06 -9.87
N LYS A 412 126.97 172.59 -8.62
CA LYS A 412 126.47 173.89 -8.08
C LYS A 412 124.94 174.00 -7.88
N GLY A 413 124.34 174.38 -6.74
CA GLY A 413 124.80 174.71 -5.39
C GLY A 413 123.66 175.35 -4.55
N LYS A 414 123.54 174.91 -3.28
CA LYS A 414 123.13 175.61 -2.03
C LYS A 414 121.67 176.11 -1.73
N LYS A 415 121.16 175.50 -0.62
CA LYS A 415 120.51 176.05 0.62
C LYS A 415 119.09 176.67 0.52
N GLY A 416 118.12 176.43 1.41
CA GLY A 416 118.02 175.63 2.65
C GLY A 416 116.98 176.22 3.63
N LYS A 417 116.22 175.36 4.34
CA LYS A 417 115.53 175.47 5.67
C LYS A 417 114.39 174.43 5.69
N LYS A 418 114.04 173.67 6.73
CA LYS A 418 114.54 173.31 8.07
C LYS A 418 113.69 172.08 8.53
N PRO A 419 114.09 171.34 9.59
CA PRO A 419 113.69 169.95 9.86
C PRO A 419 112.89 169.73 11.17
N ALA A 420 112.55 168.44 11.44
CA ALA A 420 112.28 167.72 12.72
C ALA A 420 110.91 167.00 12.70
N LYS A 421 110.71 165.75 13.17
CA LYS A 421 111.56 164.74 13.82
C LYS A 421 110.89 163.35 13.69
N LEU A 422 111.75 162.32 13.70
CA LEU A 422 111.55 160.87 13.80
C LEU A 422 110.48 160.36 14.79
N GLY A 423 109.93 159.18 14.50
CA GLY A 423 109.95 158.07 15.48
C GLY A 423 108.86 156.97 15.45
N LYS A 424 109.17 155.82 14.81
CA LYS A 424 108.81 154.40 15.12
C LYS A 424 107.32 153.98 15.10
N ALA A 425 106.80 153.16 14.16
CA ALA A 425 107.01 151.73 13.81
C ALA A 425 106.10 150.70 14.55
N LYS A 426 105.11 150.13 13.81
CA LYS A 426 104.73 148.69 13.62
C LYS A 426 103.26 148.56 13.13
N LEU A 427 103.04 148.07 11.89
CA LEU A 427 102.36 146.79 11.50
C LEU A 427 100.91 146.63 12.02
N LYS A 428 99.86 146.41 11.21
CA LYS A 428 99.65 145.37 10.16
C LYS A 428 98.56 145.76 9.12
N ILE A 429 98.84 145.46 7.83
CA ILE A 429 98.04 144.66 6.85
C ILE A 429 96.56 145.09 6.63
N THR A 430 96.17 145.61 5.46
CA THR A 430 95.74 144.80 4.30
C THR A 430 96.04 145.48 2.94
N ARG A 431 96.23 144.60 1.96
CA ARG A 431 96.98 144.74 0.71
C ARG A 431 96.10 145.34 -0.41
N LYS A 432 96.64 146.34 -1.12
CA LYS A 432 96.18 146.77 -2.45
C LYS A 432 97.33 146.51 -3.40
N GLU A 433 97.24 145.42 -4.16
CA GLU A 433 97.98 145.05 -5.38
C GLU A 433 97.10 143.97 -6.03
N ASP A 434 96.83 143.85 -7.32
CA ASP A 434 97.09 144.60 -8.54
C ASP A 434 96.19 143.90 -9.59
N PRO A 435 95.55 144.60 -10.54
CA PRO A 435 94.67 144.00 -11.55
C PRO A 435 95.44 143.31 -12.69
N ASN A 436 96.56 142.64 -12.39
CA ASN A 436 97.43 142.03 -13.42
C ASN A 436 98.00 140.65 -13.06
N VAL A 437 97.31 139.89 -12.20
CA VAL A 437 97.60 138.46 -11.91
C VAL A 437 96.57 137.52 -12.57
N ALA A 438 95.67 138.02 -13.42
CA ALA A 438 94.60 137.21 -14.03
C ALA A 438 94.95 136.56 -15.39
N LEU A 439 96.19 136.65 -15.89
CA LEU A 439 96.56 136.16 -17.23
C LEU A 439 97.83 135.29 -17.33
N GLU A 440 98.28 134.67 -16.23
CA GLU A 440 99.35 133.64 -16.26
C GLU A 440 98.91 132.30 -15.60
N GLY A 441 97.60 132.03 -15.56
CA GLY A 441 97.02 130.79 -15.02
C GLY A 441 96.26 129.90 -16.00
N LYS A 442 96.09 130.31 -17.27
CA LYS A 442 95.27 129.58 -18.27
C LYS A 442 96.03 129.10 -19.51
N PHE A 443 97.36 129.15 -19.51
CA PHE A 443 98.21 128.61 -20.58
C PHE A 443 99.36 127.77 -20.01
N LYS A 444 99.02 126.80 -19.16
CA LYS A 444 99.85 125.60 -18.99
C LYS A 444 99.30 124.55 -19.94
N GLY A 445 100.10 124.25 -20.95
CA GLY A 445 99.71 123.44 -22.08
C GLY A 445 99.32 122.02 -21.73
N ASP A 446 98.29 121.55 -22.43
CA ASP A 446 98.21 120.23 -23.04
C ASP A 446 97.33 120.24 -24.32
N VAL A 447 97.19 121.41 -24.97
CA VAL A 447 96.32 121.59 -26.16
C VAL A 447 97.08 121.41 -27.49
N PHE A 448 98.40 121.21 -27.46
CA PHE A 448 99.22 121.06 -28.69
C PHE A 448 99.74 119.64 -28.97
N ASN A 449 99.39 118.64 -28.15
CA ASN A 449 99.77 117.23 -28.39
C ASN A 449 98.69 116.40 -29.12
N GLU A 450 97.49 116.93 -29.36
CA GLU A 450 96.40 116.18 -30.00
C GLU A 450 96.22 116.51 -31.51
N LEU A 451 97.02 117.41 -32.06
CA LEU A 451 97.03 117.76 -33.49
C LEU A 451 97.99 116.91 -34.34
N GLN A 452 98.43 115.74 -33.83
CA GLN A 452 99.37 114.86 -34.54
C GLN A 452 99.00 113.36 -34.61
N ASN A 453 97.74 112.97 -34.36
CA ASN A 453 97.36 111.55 -34.50
C ASN A 453 95.93 111.32 -35.06
N PRO A 454 95.76 111.25 -36.39
CA PRO A 454 94.48 110.95 -37.03
C PRO A 454 94.33 109.45 -37.28
N ASN A 455 94.22 108.64 -36.21
CA ASN A 455 93.66 107.27 -36.24
C ASN A 455 93.73 106.62 -34.85
N ALA A 456 92.67 106.76 -34.06
CA ALA A 456 92.36 105.86 -32.95
C ALA A 456 90.84 105.82 -32.75
N ILE A 457 90.14 105.24 -33.73
CA ILE A 457 88.72 104.88 -33.63
C ILE A 457 88.61 103.54 -32.92
N LYS A 458 87.91 103.53 -31.78
CA LYS A 458 87.00 102.45 -31.38
C LYS A 458 85.74 103.06 -30.81
#